data_AF-A0A821GR12-F1
#
_entry.id   AF-A0A821GR12-F1
#
_cell.length_a   1.000
_cell.length_b   1.000
_cell.length_c   1.000
_cell.angle_alpha   90.00
_cell.angle_beta   90.00
_cell.angle_gamma   90.00
#
_symmetry.space_group_name_H-M   'P 1'
#
loop_
_entity.id
_entity.type
_entity.pdbx_description
1 polymer ?
#
loop_
_entity_poly.entity_id
_entity_poly.type
_entity_poly.pdbx_seq_one_letter_code
_entity_poly.pdbx_strand_id
1 'polypeptide(L)' 'MANLLYDSEEERFIDKIRCVTYREIRDEMIARTGESIITRHWISEKLRRSDNWVRHNWNKTIEECYTEFGSGRPQ' A
#
# COMPACT_ATOMS: atom_id res chain seq x y z
N MET A 1 -6.99 -14.38 -22.77
CA MET A 1 -7.01 -13.96 -21.35
C MET A 1 -5.58 -13.63 -20.98
N ALA A 2 -5.30 -12.37 -20.64
CA ALA A 2 -3.92 -11.93 -20.42
C ALA A 2 -3.29 -12.71 -19.27
N ASN A 3 -2.20 -13.41 -19.55
CA ASN A 3 -1.30 -14.00 -18.55
C ASN A 3 -0.95 -12.90 -17.54
N LEU A 4 -1.37 -13.05 -16.27
CA LEU A 4 -0.82 -12.33 -15.12
C LEU A 4 0.60 -12.88 -14.84
N LEU A 5 1.49 -12.66 -15.80
CA LEU A 5 2.93 -12.75 -15.63
C LEU A 5 3.28 -11.57 -14.71
N TYR A 6 3.94 -11.82 -13.57
CA TYR A 6 4.57 -10.80 -12.70
C TYR A 6 3.70 -10.03 -11.68
N ASP A 7 3.07 -10.72 -10.74
CA ASP A 7 2.77 -10.12 -9.42
C ASP A 7 3.42 -10.99 -8.34
N SER A 8 4.74 -10.85 -8.21
CA SER A 8 5.51 -11.64 -7.24
C SER A 8 5.13 -11.27 -5.81
N GLU A 9 5.35 -12.20 -4.88
CA GLU A 9 5.15 -11.93 -3.45
C GLU A 9 6.05 -10.79 -2.95
N GLU A 10 7.24 -10.67 -3.52
CA GLU A 10 8.18 -9.58 -3.28
C GLU A 10 7.63 -8.23 -3.75
N GLU A 11 7.06 -8.15 -4.96
CA GLU A 11 6.41 -6.92 -5.44
C GLU A 11 5.23 -6.52 -4.57
N ARG A 12 4.39 -7.49 -4.17
CA ARG A 12 3.28 -7.22 -3.23
C ARG A 12 3.78 -6.70 -1.90
N PHE A 13 4.90 -7.20 -1.41
CA PHE A 13 5.51 -6.72 -0.18
C PHE A 13 5.98 -5.27 -0.29
N ILE A 14 6.73 -4.98 -1.35
CA ILE A 14 7.27 -3.64 -1.62
C ILE A 14 6.11 -2.65 -1.76
N ASP A 15 5.03 -3.04 -2.43
CA ASP A 15 3.86 -2.19 -2.57
C ASP A 15 3.15 -1.94 -1.23
N LYS A 16 3.14 -2.90 -0.30
CA LYS A 16 2.56 -2.71 1.05
C LYS A 16 3.34 -1.66 1.81
N ILE A 17 4.66 -1.78 1.83
CA ILE A 17 5.55 -0.80 2.46
C ILE A 17 5.33 0.58 1.84
N ARG A 18 5.37 0.69 0.51
CA ARG A 18 5.15 1.96 -0.19
C ARG A 18 3.78 2.56 0.12
N CYS A 19 2.72 1.75 0.20
CA CYS A 19 1.39 2.20 0.56
C CYS A 19 1.36 2.84 1.96
N VAL A 20 1.97 2.19 2.96
CA VAL A 20 2.05 2.72 4.33
C VAL A 20 2.91 3.98 4.39
N THR A 21 4.05 4.01 3.71
CA THR A 21 4.91 5.20 3.64
C THR A 21 4.18 6.39 3.02
N TYR A 22 3.43 6.19 1.92
CA TYR A 22 2.68 7.29 1.32
C TYR A 22 1.55 7.81 2.21
N ARG A 23 0.93 6.95 3.03
CA ARG A 23 0.00 7.39 4.08
C ARG A 23 0.72 8.25 5.11
N GLU A 24 1.86 7.81 5.62
CA GLU A 24 2.60 8.57 6.65
C GLU A 24 3.01 9.96 6.14
N ILE A 25 3.52 10.04 4.90
CA ILE A 25 3.85 11.31 4.25
C ILE A 25 2.60 12.19 4.10
N ARG A 26 1.45 11.60 3.72
CA ARG A 26 0.18 12.33 3.64
C ARG A 26 -0.18 12.92 4.99
N ASP A 27 -0.14 12.13 6.05
CA ASP A 27 -0.56 12.54 7.39
C ASP A 27 0.37 13.63 7.94
N GLU A 28 1.68 13.52 7.72
CA GLU A 28 2.64 14.59 8.03
C GLU A 28 2.40 15.88 7.23
N MET A 29 2.09 15.76 5.94
CA MET A 29 1.77 16.91 5.10
C MET A 29 0.52 17.62 5.61
N ILE A 30 -0.57 16.88 5.89
CA ILE A 30 -1.80 17.44 6.49
C ILE A 30 -1.48 18.14 7.81
N ALA A 31 -0.66 17.53 8.67
CA ALA A 31 -0.30 18.13 9.95
C ALA A 31 0.48 19.46 9.80
N ARG A 32 1.29 19.61 8.75
CA ARG A 32 2.11 20.81 8.52
C ARG A 32 1.40 21.89 7.71
N THR A 33 0.60 21.53 6.72
CA THR A 33 0.02 22.47 5.74
C THR A 33 -1.51 22.53 5.80
N GLY A 34 -2.16 21.62 6.51
CA GLY A 34 -3.63 21.51 6.56
C GLY A 34 -4.26 20.85 5.33
N GLU A 35 -3.46 20.47 4.34
CA GLU A 35 -3.93 19.94 3.05
C GLU A 35 -3.06 18.77 2.60
N SER A 36 -3.61 17.89 1.76
CA SER A 36 -2.79 16.87 1.09
C SER A 36 -3.25 16.55 -0.32
N ILE A 37 -2.26 16.46 -1.21
CA ILE A 37 -2.41 16.02 -2.60
C ILE A 37 -2.39 14.48 -2.67
N ILE A 38 -1.87 13.81 -1.63
CA ILE A 38 -1.76 12.36 -1.59
C ILE A 38 -3.12 11.77 -1.18
N THR A 39 -3.82 11.20 -2.15
CA THR A 39 -5.09 10.51 -1.93
C THR A 39 -4.92 8.99 -2.09
N ARG A 40 -5.89 8.20 -1.61
CA ARG A 40 -5.90 6.74 -1.84
C ARG A 40 -5.89 6.40 -3.32
N HIS A 41 -6.59 7.19 -4.13
CA HIS A 41 -6.61 7.04 -5.58
C HIS A 41 -5.24 7.34 -6.21
N TRP A 42 -4.58 8.42 -5.77
CA TRP A 42 -3.22 8.71 -6.23
C TRP A 42 -2.27 7.56 -5.91
N ILE A 43 -2.38 6.96 -4.73
CA ILE A 43 -1.55 5.81 -4.32
C ILE A 43 -1.90 4.57 -5.15
N SER A 44 -3.19 4.33 -5.44
CA SER A 44 -3.63 3.21 -6.27
C SER A 44 -3.05 3.31 -7.69
N GLU A 45 -3.04 4.51 -8.27
CA GLU A 45 -2.39 4.81 -9.54
C GLU A 45 -0.86 4.62 -9.50
N LYS A 46 -0.19 5.10 -8.43
CA LYS A 46 1.26 4.95 -8.28
C LYS A 46 1.71 3.50 -8.15
N LEU A 47 0.98 2.70 -7.37
CA LEU A 47 1.30 1.30 -7.14
C LEU A 47 0.72 0.37 -8.22
N ARG A 48 -0.11 0.89 -9.13
CA ARG A 48 -0.91 0.10 -10.08
C ARG A 48 -1.72 -1.00 -9.37
N ARG A 49 -2.24 -0.65 -8.19
CA ARG A 49 -3.10 -1.51 -7.36
C ARG A 49 -4.51 -0.97 -7.37
N SER A 50 -5.49 -1.80 -7.03
CA SER A 50 -6.86 -1.32 -6.89
C SER A 50 -7.01 -0.44 -5.64
N ASP A 51 -7.93 0.52 -5.69
CA ASP A 51 -8.30 1.33 -4.51
C ASP A 51 -8.72 0.46 -3.31
N ASN A 52 -9.32 -0.71 -3.56
CA ASN A 52 -9.66 -1.67 -2.52
C ASN A 52 -8.41 -2.28 -1.87
N TRP A 53 -7.41 -2.64 -2.67
CA TRP A 53 -6.13 -3.13 -2.18
C TRP A 53 -5.44 -2.07 -1.32
N VAL A 54 -5.43 -0.82 -1.78
CA VAL A 54 -4.89 0.32 -1.03
C VAL A 54 -5.65 0.48 0.28
N ARG A 55 -6.99 0.50 0.27
CA ARG A 55 -7.82 0.62 1.48
C ARG A 55 -7.55 -0.47 2.50
N HIS A 56 -7.31 -1.71 2.07
CA HIS A 56 -7.05 -2.84 2.94
C HIS A 56 -5.68 -2.75 3.63
N ASN A 57 -4.66 -2.26 2.92
CA ASN A 57 -3.30 -2.13 3.46
C ASN A 57 -3.05 -0.76 4.10
N TRP A 58 -3.92 0.22 3.84
CA TRP A 58 -3.80 1.58 4.34
C TRP A 58 -3.75 1.68 5.86
N ASN A 59 -4.51 0.84 6.58
CA ASN A 59 -4.60 0.93 8.03
C ASN A 59 -3.49 0.15 8.74
N LYS A 60 -2.62 -0.53 7.99
CA LYS A 60 -1.56 -1.35 8.57
C LYS A 60 -0.40 -0.48 9.06
N THR A 61 0.32 -0.92 10.07
CA THR A 61 1.65 -0.39 10.41
C THR A 61 2.72 -1.01 9.51
N ILE A 62 3.92 -0.43 9.52
CA ILE A 62 5.06 -1.01 8.81
C ILE A 62 5.33 -2.42 9.35
N GLU A 63 5.33 -2.59 10.67
CA GLU A 63 5.55 -3.89 11.33
C GLU A 63 4.50 -4.92 10.91
N GLU A 64 3.22 -4.53 10.85
CA GLU A 64 2.15 -5.41 10.35
C GLU A 64 2.42 -5.88 8.92
N CYS A 65 2.97 -5.01 8.07
CA CYS A 65 3.36 -5.39 6.71
C CYS A 65 4.46 -6.45 6.68
N TYR A 66 5.39 -6.45 7.65
CA TYR A 66 6.41 -7.50 7.81
C TYR A 66 5.83 -8.78 8.43
N THR A 67 4.86 -8.68 9.35
CA THR A 67 4.29 -9.86 10.03
C THR A 67 3.39 -10.72 9.16
N GLU A 68 2.77 -10.15 8.12
CA GLU A 68 1.98 -10.93 7.15
C GLU A 68 2.82 -11.95 6.36
N PHE A 69 4.14 -11.82 6.36
CA PHE A 69 5.06 -12.84 5.81
C PHE A 69 5.27 -14.01 6.78
N GLY A 70 4.94 -13.84 8.07
CA GLY A 70 5.27 -14.79 9.13
C GLY A 70 4.25 -15.90 9.37
N SER A 71 3.01 -15.79 8.89
CA SER A 71 1.99 -16.79 9.23
C SER A 71 0.78 -16.78 8.30
N GLY A 72 0.64 -17.86 7.51
CA GLY A 72 -0.65 -18.35 7.02
C GLY A 72 -0.84 -18.35 5.51
N ARG A 73 -1.03 -19.56 4.96
CA ARG A 73 -1.34 -19.95 3.56
C ARG A 73 -2.23 -19.00 2.73
N PRO A 74 -2.14 -19.07 1.39
CA PRO A 74 -2.96 -18.29 0.46
C PRO A 74 -4.43 -18.79 0.44
N GLN A 75 -5.37 -17.85 0.42
CA GLN A 75 -6.66 -17.94 -0.28
C GLN A 75 -7.05 -16.57 -0.83
#